data_AF-A0A7S3U3Q1-F1
#
_entry.id   AF-A0A7S3U3Q1-F1
#
_cell.length_a   1.000
_cell.length_b   1.000
_cell.length_c   1.000
_cell.angle_alpha   90.00
_cell.angle_beta   90.00
_cell.angle_gamma   90.00
#
_symmetry.space_group_name_H-M   'P 1'
#
loop_
_entity.id
_entity.type
_entity.pdbx_description
1 polymer ?
#
loop_
_entity_poly.entity_id
_entity_poly.type
_entity_poly.pdbx_seq_one_letter_code
_entity_poly.pdbx_strand_id
1 'polypeptide(L)'
;PDPNHRSLLHHPMLPVLASPALAAGALGAALPPPCLCIFDVDRTLTAQQGSAGRCAGTEEQGGVVDTAYGGGTLVLSDLAVNLHTTICAACRFAIISAGPAGGEGSLERTALWRVLGGGAKAGTMPAWTAWPNRDGRSPFVVTAPEGRKQEAVPGILRWYERERRTSIDASAVYFFDDKPNNVRPFVGSGYH
;
A
#
# COMPACT_ATOMS: atom_id res chain seq x y z
N PRO A 1 80.89 30.93 49.69
CA PRO A 1 81.10 31.31 48.27
C PRO A 1 79.81 31.10 47.47
N ASP A 2 79.15 32.19 47.12
CA ASP A 2 78.13 32.30 46.07
C ASP A 2 78.83 32.93 44.83
N PRO A 3 78.33 32.96 43.56
CA PRO A 3 76.93 32.76 43.15
C PRO A 3 76.64 32.19 41.73
N ASN A 4 75.33 32.12 41.42
CA ASN A 4 74.68 32.28 40.09
C ASN A 4 74.76 31.11 39.07
N HIS A 5 73.73 30.73 38.30
CA HIS A 5 72.53 31.43 37.82
C HIS A 5 71.44 30.41 37.43
N ARG A 6 70.17 30.77 37.67
CA ARG A 6 68.96 30.10 37.17
C ARG A 6 68.87 30.14 35.64
N SER A 7 68.37 29.07 35.03
CA SER A 7 67.61 29.14 33.77
C SER A 7 66.39 28.21 33.83
N LEU A 8 65.23 28.81 33.65
CA LEU A 8 63.90 28.20 33.59
C LEU A 8 63.66 27.72 32.15
N LEU A 9 63.29 26.46 31.97
CA LEU A 9 62.55 26.03 30.78
C LEU A 9 61.36 25.17 31.21
N HIS A 10 60.19 25.79 31.10
CA HIS A 10 58.88 25.15 31.07
C HIS A 10 58.88 24.02 30.04
N HIS A 11 58.38 22.84 30.43
CA HIS A 11 57.84 21.87 29.48
C HIS A 11 56.36 21.63 29.80
N PRO A 12 55.47 21.82 28.82
CA PRO A 12 54.02 21.75 29.00
C PRO A 12 53.53 20.31 29.20
N MET A 13 52.50 20.16 30.03
CA MET A 13 51.73 18.93 30.16
C MET A 13 51.06 18.61 28.81
N LEU A 14 51.40 17.45 28.25
CA LEU A 14 50.74 16.91 27.06
C LEU A 14 49.30 16.48 27.40
N PRO A 15 48.30 16.82 26.56
CA PRO A 15 46.92 16.47 26.80
C PRO A 15 46.69 14.96 26.63
N VAL A 16 45.90 14.39 27.54
CA VAL A 16 45.33 13.05 27.42
C VAL A 16 44.52 13.02 26.12
N LEU A 17 44.95 12.20 25.16
CA LEU A 17 44.22 11.93 23.94
C LEU A 17 42.90 11.25 24.32
N ALA A 18 41.79 11.96 24.18
CA ALA A 18 40.46 11.37 24.22
C ALA A 18 40.36 10.35 23.07
N SER A 19 40.17 9.07 23.41
CA SER A 19 39.85 8.04 22.45
C SER A 19 38.62 8.47 21.64
N PRO A 20 38.64 8.39 20.30
CA PRO A 20 37.44 8.63 19.53
C PRO A 20 36.46 7.49 19.86
N ALA A 21 35.34 7.84 20.49
CA ALA A 21 34.20 6.96 20.56
C ALA A 21 33.82 6.58 19.13
N LEU A 22 34.05 5.33 18.76
CA LEU A 22 33.53 4.75 17.52
C LEU A 22 32.02 4.85 17.60
N ALA A 23 31.46 5.83 16.90
CA ALA A 23 30.04 5.94 16.66
C ALA A 23 29.58 4.63 16.01
N ALA A 24 28.73 3.90 16.72
CA ALA A 24 28.03 2.75 16.16
C ALA A 24 27.07 3.27 15.08
N GLY A 25 27.57 3.42 13.86
CA GLY A 25 26.76 3.56 12.67
C GLY A 25 26.08 2.23 12.39
N ALA A 26 24.96 1.97 13.07
CA ALA A 26 23.97 1.07 12.52
C ALA A 26 23.45 1.76 11.25
N LEU A 27 24.06 1.43 10.11
CA LEU A 27 23.43 1.57 8.81
C LEU A 27 22.17 0.71 8.87
N GLY A 28 21.07 1.31 9.32
CA GLY A 28 19.76 0.70 9.21
C GLY A 28 19.61 0.32 7.75
N ALA A 29 19.44 -0.97 7.46
CA ALA A 29 19.00 -1.40 6.14
C ALA A 29 17.80 -0.52 5.80
N ALA A 30 17.93 0.30 4.76
CA ALA A 30 16.83 1.14 4.32
C ALA A 30 15.63 0.22 4.15
N LEU A 31 14.52 0.52 4.83
CA LEU A 31 13.28 -0.21 4.62
C LEU A 31 13.05 -0.25 3.10
N PRO A 32 12.69 -1.41 2.53
CA PRO A 32 12.41 -1.49 1.11
C PRO A 32 11.41 -0.38 0.75
N PRO A 33 11.61 0.31 -0.39
CA PRO A 33 10.72 1.40 -0.78
C PRO A 33 9.27 0.91 -0.74
N PRO A 34 8.34 1.74 -0.24
CA PRO A 34 6.95 1.34 -0.12
C PRO A 34 6.38 1.03 -1.50
N CYS A 35 5.67 -0.08 -1.63
CA CYS A 35 4.93 -0.48 -2.83
C CYS A 35 3.43 -0.29 -2.65
N LEU A 36 2.70 -0.26 -3.76
CA LEU A 36 1.24 -0.17 -3.80
C LEU A 36 0.67 -1.28 -4.69
N CYS A 37 -0.19 -2.12 -4.12
CA CYS A 37 -1.04 -3.01 -4.91
C CYS A 37 -2.45 -2.42 -5.02
N ILE A 38 -2.93 -2.31 -6.25
CA ILE A 38 -4.24 -1.77 -6.59
C ILE A 38 -5.06 -2.90 -7.18
N PHE A 39 -6.27 -3.12 -6.67
CA PHE A 39 -7.11 -4.21 -7.12
C PHE A 39 -8.41 -3.68 -7.74
N ASP A 40 -8.85 -4.32 -8.82
CA ASP A 40 -10.27 -4.35 -9.13
C ASP A 40 -11.04 -5.15 -8.06
N VAL A 41 -12.35 -4.97 -8.02
CA VAL A 41 -13.23 -5.68 -7.09
C VAL A 41 -13.77 -6.94 -7.74
N ASP A 42 -14.61 -6.78 -8.76
CA ASP A 42 -15.43 -7.87 -9.26
C ASP A 42 -14.57 -8.89 -10.01
N ARG A 43 -14.64 -10.17 -9.64
CA ARG A 43 -13.82 -11.26 -10.24
C ARG A 43 -12.31 -11.14 -10.03
N THR A 44 -11.87 -10.16 -9.23
CA THR A 44 -10.48 -9.99 -8.79
C THR A 44 -10.34 -10.21 -7.29
N LEU A 45 -10.92 -9.32 -6.46
CA LEU A 45 -11.04 -9.56 -5.01
C LEU A 45 -12.26 -10.42 -4.67
N THR A 46 -13.27 -10.41 -5.52
CA THR A 46 -14.43 -11.31 -5.41
C THR A 46 -14.31 -12.45 -6.42
N ALA A 47 -14.89 -13.60 -6.13
CA ALA A 47 -15.12 -14.67 -7.08
C ALA A 47 -16.58 -14.63 -7.57
N GLN A 48 -16.96 -15.58 -8.42
CA GLN A 48 -18.36 -15.75 -8.79
C GLN A 48 -19.23 -16.05 -7.58
N GLN A 49 -20.40 -15.41 -7.49
CA GLN A 49 -21.39 -15.75 -6.47
C GLN A 49 -21.80 -17.23 -6.61
N GLY A 50 -21.90 -17.94 -5.47
CA GLY A 50 -22.18 -19.38 -5.44
C GLY A 50 -21.05 -20.27 -5.99
N SER A 51 -19.81 -19.78 -6.06
CA SER A 51 -18.65 -20.60 -6.47
C SER A 51 -17.85 -21.22 -5.32
N ALA A 52 -18.12 -20.85 -4.06
CA ALA A 52 -17.37 -21.32 -2.89
C ALA A 52 -17.26 -22.86 -2.80
N GLY A 53 -18.33 -23.58 -3.13
CA GLY A 53 -18.33 -25.05 -3.14
C GLY A 53 -17.65 -25.71 -4.35
N ARG A 54 -17.19 -24.93 -5.35
CA ARG A 54 -16.63 -25.42 -6.63
C ARG A 54 -15.21 -24.94 -6.89
N CYS A 55 -14.83 -23.80 -6.33
CA CYS A 55 -13.52 -23.18 -6.54
C CYS A 55 -12.73 -23.22 -5.23
N ALA A 56 -11.62 -23.94 -5.23
CA ALA A 56 -10.72 -23.97 -4.07
C ALA A 56 -10.20 -22.57 -3.73
N GLY A 57 -9.95 -22.31 -2.45
CA GLY A 57 -9.42 -21.04 -1.96
C GLY A 57 -10.43 -19.88 -1.90
N THR A 58 -11.68 -20.09 -2.36
CA THR A 58 -12.73 -19.07 -2.26
C THR A 58 -13.54 -19.18 -0.97
N GLU A 59 -14.04 -18.06 -0.47
CA GLU A 59 -14.77 -18.01 0.82
C GLU A 59 -16.08 -17.22 0.68
N GLU A 60 -17.20 -17.86 0.99
CA GLU A 60 -18.51 -17.20 0.98
C GLU A 60 -18.73 -16.36 2.25
N GLN A 61 -19.12 -15.10 2.07
CA GLN A 61 -19.37 -14.16 3.15
C GLN A 61 -20.87 -14.11 3.44
N GLY A 62 -21.34 -15.01 4.32
CA GLY A 62 -22.75 -15.12 4.68
C GLY A 62 -23.36 -13.78 5.13
N GLY A 63 -24.50 -13.41 4.55
CA GLY A 63 -25.21 -12.16 4.86
C GLY A 63 -24.64 -10.91 4.18
N VAL A 64 -23.57 -11.03 3.39
CA VAL A 64 -23.00 -9.93 2.60
C VAL A 64 -23.48 -10.07 1.16
N VAL A 65 -24.17 -9.06 0.65
CA VAL A 65 -24.65 -9.02 -0.74
C VAL A 65 -23.58 -8.40 -1.62
N ASP A 66 -23.23 -9.10 -2.68
CA ASP A 66 -22.50 -8.59 -3.83
C ASP A 66 -23.53 -8.31 -4.94
N THR A 67 -23.46 -7.12 -5.54
CA THR A 67 -24.42 -6.66 -6.55
C THR A 67 -23.93 -6.83 -8.00
N ALA A 68 -22.70 -7.30 -8.20
CA ALA A 68 -22.10 -7.46 -9.51
C ALA A 68 -22.70 -8.64 -10.29
N TYR A 69 -22.81 -8.50 -11.61
CA TYR A 69 -23.17 -9.57 -12.55
C TYR A 69 -24.48 -10.34 -12.22
N GLY A 70 -25.49 -9.64 -11.70
CA GLY A 70 -26.78 -10.24 -11.30
C GLY A 70 -26.87 -10.53 -9.80
N GLY A 71 -25.75 -10.41 -9.08
CA GLY A 71 -25.67 -10.39 -7.64
C GLY A 71 -25.80 -11.75 -6.95
N GLY A 72 -25.75 -11.72 -5.62
CA GLY A 72 -25.84 -12.90 -4.76
C GLY A 72 -25.07 -12.72 -3.46
N THR A 73 -24.80 -13.80 -2.74
CA THR A 73 -23.86 -13.76 -1.60
C THR A 73 -22.46 -13.44 -2.13
N LEU A 74 -21.79 -12.49 -1.49
CA LEU A 74 -20.38 -12.18 -1.75
C LEU A 74 -19.54 -13.45 -1.57
N VAL A 75 -18.70 -13.74 -2.55
CA VAL A 75 -17.67 -14.78 -2.44
C VAL A 75 -16.32 -14.09 -2.63
N LEU A 76 -15.43 -14.20 -1.65
CA LEU A 76 -14.05 -13.72 -1.78
C LEU A 76 -13.27 -14.65 -2.71
N SER A 77 -12.42 -14.07 -3.56
CA SER A 77 -11.52 -14.82 -4.41
C SER A 77 -10.37 -15.47 -3.62
N ASP A 78 -9.70 -16.44 -4.24
CA ASP A 78 -8.48 -17.03 -3.66
C ASP A 78 -7.40 -15.97 -3.40
N LEU A 79 -7.26 -14.98 -4.30
CA LEU A 79 -6.38 -13.83 -4.09
C LEU A 79 -6.76 -13.05 -2.82
N ALA A 80 -8.04 -12.78 -2.60
CA ALA A 80 -8.50 -12.05 -1.41
C ALA A 80 -8.23 -12.84 -0.12
N VAL A 81 -8.61 -14.13 -0.09
CA VAL A 81 -8.40 -15.00 1.08
C VAL A 81 -6.90 -15.13 1.41
N ASN A 82 -6.07 -15.28 0.37
CA ASN A 82 -4.63 -15.52 0.52
C ASN A 82 -3.76 -14.28 0.27
N LEU A 83 -4.31 -13.08 0.35
CA LEU A 83 -3.57 -11.84 0.03
C LEU A 83 -2.27 -11.70 0.83
N HIS A 84 -2.30 -12.16 2.09
CA HIS A 84 -1.17 -12.13 3.03
C HIS A 84 0.00 -13.04 2.65
N THR A 85 -0.17 -13.98 1.73
CA THR A 85 0.91 -14.87 1.24
C THR A 85 1.48 -14.40 -0.10
N THR A 86 0.96 -13.31 -0.66
CA THR A 86 1.40 -12.77 -1.95
C THR A 86 2.51 -11.74 -1.79
N ILE A 87 3.07 -11.29 -2.91
CA ILE A 87 3.99 -10.14 -2.95
C ILE A 87 3.36 -8.86 -2.39
N CYS A 88 2.03 -8.74 -2.42
CA CYS A 88 1.31 -7.58 -1.93
C CYS A 88 1.19 -7.56 -0.39
N ALA A 89 1.60 -8.63 0.31
CA ALA A 89 1.48 -8.73 1.75
C ALA A 89 2.18 -7.59 2.51
N ALA A 90 3.26 -7.04 1.96
CA ALA A 90 4.02 -5.93 2.53
C ALA A 90 3.66 -4.55 1.93
N CYS A 91 2.81 -4.52 0.89
CA CYS A 91 2.47 -3.28 0.19
C CYS A 91 1.33 -2.52 0.86
N ARG A 92 1.18 -1.26 0.45
CA ARG A 92 -0.06 -0.50 0.62
C ARG A 92 -1.12 -1.01 -0.36
N PHE A 93 -2.38 -0.72 -0.08
CA PHE A 93 -3.51 -1.25 -0.83
C PHE A 93 -4.50 -0.19 -1.29
N ALA A 94 -4.87 -0.22 -2.55
CA ALA A 94 -5.91 0.62 -3.14
C ALA A 94 -6.92 -0.22 -3.94
N ILE A 95 -8.06 0.40 -4.24
CA ILE A 95 -9.12 -0.20 -5.06
C ILE A 95 -9.42 0.74 -6.22
N ILE A 96 -9.53 0.18 -7.43
CA ILE A 96 -10.13 0.86 -8.59
C ILE A 96 -11.15 -0.07 -9.23
N SER A 97 -12.43 0.19 -8.96
CA SER A 97 -13.54 -0.61 -9.48
C SER A 97 -14.31 0.12 -10.57
N ALA A 98 -14.78 -0.63 -11.57
CA ALA A 98 -15.79 -0.15 -12.50
C ALA A 98 -17.18 -0.09 -11.86
N GLY A 99 -17.49 -1.05 -11.00
CA GLY A 99 -18.71 -1.10 -10.21
C GLY A 99 -18.66 -0.18 -8.98
N PRO A 100 -19.79 -0.10 -8.24
CA PRO A 100 -19.86 0.65 -7.00
C PRO A 100 -19.32 -0.13 -5.79
N ALA A 101 -18.96 -1.41 -5.94
CA ALA A 101 -18.59 -2.32 -4.85
C ALA A 101 -19.63 -2.28 -3.71
N GLY A 102 -20.88 -2.57 -4.02
CA GLY A 102 -22.00 -2.52 -3.07
C GLY A 102 -22.49 -1.14 -2.64
N GLY A 103 -21.82 -0.05 -3.03
CA GLY A 103 -22.25 1.32 -2.70
C GLY A 103 -21.94 1.75 -1.26
N GLU A 104 -22.28 2.99 -0.93
CA GLU A 104 -21.96 3.60 0.38
C GLU A 104 -22.62 2.83 1.54
N GLY A 105 -21.86 2.61 2.61
CA GLY A 105 -22.34 1.92 3.82
C GLY A 105 -22.53 0.40 3.67
N SER A 106 -22.22 -0.18 2.51
CA SER A 106 -22.45 -1.61 2.29
C SER A 106 -21.50 -2.50 3.09
N LEU A 107 -22.01 -3.69 3.43
CA LEU A 107 -21.20 -4.75 4.01
C LEU A 107 -20.13 -5.26 3.03
N GLU A 108 -20.36 -5.14 1.73
CA GLU A 108 -19.38 -5.48 0.69
C GLU A 108 -18.10 -4.64 0.83
N ARG A 109 -18.21 -3.31 0.88
CA ARG A 109 -17.05 -2.42 1.12
C ARG A 109 -16.35 -2.72 2.43
N THR A 110 -17.12 -3.07 3.46
CA THR A 110 -16.58 -3.46 4.76
C THR A 110 -15.77 -4.76 4.67
N ALA A 111 -16.28 -5.77 3.95
CA ALA A 111 -15.59 -7.04 3.73
C ALA A 111 -14.30 -6.84 2.91
N LEU A 112 -14.36 -6.06 1.83
CA LEU A 112 -13.20 -5.72 1.00
C LEU A 112 -12.11 -5.00 1.82
N TRP A 113 -12.48 -4.03 2.65
CA TRP A 113 -11.52 -3.35 3.52
C TRP A 113 -10.88 -4.29 4.55
N ARG A 114 -11.63 -5.27 5.10
CA ARG A 114 -11.08 -6.27 6.02
C ARG A 114 -10.05 -7.17 5.34
N VAL A 115 -10.32 -7.61 4.11
CA VAL A 115 -9.39 -8.42 3.29
C VAL A 115 -8.08 -7.68 3.03
N LEU A 116 -8.12 -6.37 2.79
CA LEU A 116 -6.93 -5.51 2.64
C LEU A 116 -6.18 -5.26 3.98
N GLY A 117 -6.44 -6.09 5.00
CA GLY A 117 -5.81 -6.08 6.31
C GLY A 117 -6.44 -5.14 7.33
N GLY A 118 -7.61 -4.56 7.01
CA GLY A 118 -8.44 -3.79 7.94
C GLY A 118 -7.67 -2.75 8.75
N GLY A 119 -7.99 -2.61 10.04
CA GLY A 119 -7.32 -1.66 10.93
C GLY A 119 -5.82 -1.91 11.10
N ALA A 120 -5.36 -3.16 10.95
CA ALA A 120 -3.96 -3.53 11.17
C ALA A 120 -3.03 -3.06 10.02
N LYS A 121 -3.49 -3.08 8.77
CA LYS A 121 -2.69 -2.66 7.61
C LYS A 121 -3.25 -1.42 6.90
N ALA A 122 -4.55 -1.38 6.66
CA ALA A 122 -5.21 -0.26 5.99
C ALA A 122 -5.49 0.93 6.94
N GLY A 123 -5.51 0.69 8.25
CA GLY A 123 -5.94 1.67 9.25
C GLY A 123 -7.45 1.92 9.15
N THR A 124 -7.93 3.07 9.61
CA THR A 124 -9.33 3.49 9.40
C THR A 124 -9.69 3.40 7.91
N MET A 125 -10.85 2.80 7.60
CA MET A 125 -11.35 2.69 6.23
C MET A 125 -11.39 4.08 5.58
N PRO A 126 -10.64 4.29 4.48
CA PRO A 126 -10.74 5.53 3.73
C PRO A 126 -12.16 5.75 3.19
N ALA A 127 -12.54 7.00 2.98
CA ALA A 127 -13.74 7.31 2.21
C ALA A 127 -13.66 6.64 0.83
N TRP A 128 -14.78 6.36 0.18
CA TRP A 128 -14.78 5.90 -1.21
C TRP A 128 -15.08 7.08 -2.11
N THR A 129 -14.48 7.16 -3.29
CA THR A 129 -14.70 8.28 -4.21
C THR A 129 -14.94 7.81 -5.62
N ALA A 130 -15.74 8.56 -6.38
CA ALA A 130 -15.91 8.30 -7.80
C ALA A 130 -14.64 8.65 -8.58
N TRP A 131 -14.39 7.89 -9.64
CA TRP A 131 -13.45 8.27 -10.69
C TRP A 131 -13.76 9.70 -11.21
N PRO A 132 -12.76 10.52 -11.57
CA PRO A 132 -11.33 10.20 -11.74
C PRO A 132 -10.46 10.36 -10.50
N ASN A 133 -11.00 10.70 -9.32
CA ASN A 133 -10.19 10.99 -8.13
C ASN A 133 -9.10 12.05 -8.35
N ARG A 134 -9.36 13.08 -9.18
CA ARG A 134 -8.37 14.14 -9.50
C ARG A 134 -7.86 14.88 -8.26
N ASP A 135 -8.69 15.05 -7.26
CA ASP A 135 -8.30 15.76 -6.03
C ASP A 135 -7.54 14.86 -5.03
N GLY A 136 -7.40 13.56 -5.34
CA GLY A 136 -6.73 12.59 -4.48
C GLY A 136 -7.42 12.45 -3.12
N ARG A 137 -8.75 12.29 -3.13
CA ARG A 137 -9.58 12.19 -1.91
C ARG A 137 -9.44 10.85 -1.21
N SER A 138 -9.12 9.80 -1.96
CA SER A 138 -9.14 8.42 -1.45
C SER A 138 -8.28 7.47 -2.27
N PRO A 139 -7.77 6.37 -1.69
CA PRO A 139 -7.20 5.25 -2.41
C PRO A 139 -8.26 4.25 -2.92
N PHE A 140 -9.53 4.40 -2.55
CA PHE A 140 -10.64 3.55 -2.97
C PHE A 140 -11.53 4.31 -3.96
N VAL A 141 -11.33 3.98 -5.24
CA VAL A 141 -11.98 4.61 -6.38
C VAL A 141 -12.98 3.65 -6.99
N VAL A 142 -14.21 4.12 -7.23
CA VAL A 142 -15.30 3.37 -7.87
C VAL A 142 -15.76 4.07 -9.13
N THR A 143 -16.63 3.41 -9.89
CA THR A 143 -17.22 3.93 -11.13
C THR A 143 -16.17 4.36 -12.18
N ALA A 144 -15.00 3.72 -12.16
CA ALA A 144 -13.95 3.95 -13.14
C ALA A 144 -14.31 3.30 -14.48
N PRO A 145 -14.30 4.03 -15.60
CA PRO A 145 -14.59 3.43 -16.90
C PRO A 145 -13.59 2.31 -17.23
N GLU A 146 -14.10 1.25 -17.84
CA GLU A 146 -13.29 0.16 -18.40
C GLU A 146 -12.20 0.73 -19.33
N GLY A 147 -10.97 0.26 -19.17
CA GLY A 147 -9.79 0.73 -19.91
C GLY A 147 -9.23 2.09 -19.49
N ARG A 148 -9.77 2.73 -18.44
CA ARG A 148 -9.34 4.05 -17.96
C ARG A 148 -8.95 4.08 -16.48
N LYS A 149 -8.80 2.92 -15.85
CA LYS A 149 -8.51 2.77 -14.42
C LYS A 149 -7.17 3.41 -14.02
N GLN A 150 -6.16 3.34 -14.88
CA GLN A 150 -4.85 3.97 -14.70
C GLN A 150 -4.92 5.48 -14.43
N GLU A 151 -5.96 6.17 -14.93
CA GLU A 151 -6.10 7.63 -14.74
C GLU A 151 -6.38 8.03 -13.29
N ALA A 152 -6.81 7.10 -12.44
CA ALA A 152 -7.06 7.37 -11.02
C ALA A 152 -5.79 7.27 -10.16
N VAL A 153 -4.74 6.59 -10.63
CA VAL A 153 -3.51 6.32 -9.87
C VAL A 153 -2.82 7.59 -9.37
N PRO A 154 -2.67 8.68 -10.16
CA PRO A 154 -2.05 9.90 -9.64
C PRO A 154 -2.76 10.49 -8.42
N GLY A 155 -4.10 10.38 -8.36
CA GLY A 155 -4.88 10.81 -7.20
C GLY A 155 -4.64 9.94 -5.97
N ILE A 156 -4.52 8.64 -6.16
CA ILE A 156 -4.22 7.67 -5.10
C ILE A 156 -2.82 7.91 -4.52
N LEU A 157 -1.82 8.13 -5.37
CA LEU A 157 -0.46 8.44 -4.92
C LEU A 157 -0.41 9.74 -4.11
N ARG A 158 -1.11 10.80 -4.56
CA ARG A 158 -1.25 12.05 -3.78
C ARG A 158 -1.93 11.83 -2.43
N TRP A 159 -2.91 10.93 -2.36
CA TRP A 159 -3.57 10.59 -1.09
C TRP A 159 -2.60 9.94 -0.11
N TYR A 160 -1.78 8.97 -0.56
CA TYR A 160 -0.78 8.33 0.30
C TYR A 160 0.30 9.30 0.78
N GLU A 161 0.78 10.16 -0.11
CA GLU A 161 1.74 11.20 0.24
C GLU A 161 1.17 12.11 1.34
N ARG A 162 -0.06 12.60 1.17
CA ARG A 162 -0.67 13.56 2.11
C ARG A 162 -1.12 12.91 3.43
N GLU A 163 -1.87 11.82 3.36
CA GLU A 163 -2.55 11.23 4.52
C GLU A 163 -1.67 10.24 5.29
N ARG A 164 -0.70 9.64 4.60
CA ARG A 164 0.17 8.59 5.16
C ARG A 164 1.65 8.96 5.12
N ARG A 165 2.02 10.15 4.63
CA ARG A 165 3.42 10.61 4.50
C ARG A 165 4.30 9.56 3.84
N THR A 166 3.74 8.89 2.83
CA THR A 166 4.38 7.77 2.14
C THR A 166 4.44 8.10 0.65
N SER A 167 5.66 8.34 0.17
CA SER A 167 5.93 8.49 -1.26
C SER A 167 6.12 7.13 -1.90
N ILE A 168 5.39 6.84 -2.97
CA ILE A 168 5.41 5.55 -3.68
C ILE A 168 5.80 5.83 -5.12
N ASP A 169 6.89 5.21 -5.57
CA ASP A 169 7.36 5.33 -6.95
C ASP A 169 6.36 4.67 -7.91
N ALA A 170 6.21 5.23 -9.11
CA ALA A 170 5.35 4.66 -10.15
C ALA A 170 5.74 3.20 -10.48
N SER A 171 7.04 2.89 -10.52
CA SER A 171 7.54 1.54 -10.78
C SER A 171 7.31 0.56 -9.61
N ALA A 172 6.74 1.03 -8.50
CA ALA A 172 6.35 0.21 -7.35
C ALA A 172 4.82 0.11 -7.20
N VAL A 173 4.07 0.52 -8.23
CA VAL A 173 2.61 0.38 -8.32
C VAL A 173 2.27 -0.81 -9.20
N TYR A 174 1.44 -1.72 -8.68
CA TYR A 174 0.98 -2.93 -9.37
C TYR A 174 -0.55 -2.94 -9.41
N PHE A 175 -1.14 -3.11 -10.57
CA PHE A 175 -2.59 -3.20 -10.77
C PHE A 175 -3.03 -4.61 -11.18
N PHE A 176 -4.06 -5.12 -10.51
CA PHE A 176 -4.61 -6.45 -10.74
C PHE A 176 -6.09 -6.34 -11.07
N ASP A 177 -6.50 -7.01 -12.14
CA ASP A 177 -7.86 -7.01 -12.69
C ASP A 177 -8.05 -8.29 -13.50
N ASP A 178 -9.26 -8.86 -13.51
CA ASP A 178 -9.57 -10.07 -14.27
C ASP A 178 -9.68 -9.80 -15.77
N LYS A 179 -9.89 -8.53 -16.15
CA LYS A 179 -10.14 -8.14 -17.54
C LYS A 179 -8.89 -7.57 -18.21
N PRO A 180 -8.44 -8.19 -19.33
CA PRO A 180 -7.29 -7.69 -20.08
C PRO A 180 -7.45 -6.25 -20.60
N ASN A 181 -8.66 -5.78 -20.90
CA ASN A 181 -8.88 -4.39 -21.34
C ASN A 181 -8.64 -3.36 -20.23
N ASN A 182 -8.71 -3.74 -18.96
CA ASN A 182 -8.37 -2.88 -17.84
C ASN A 182 -6.87 -2.90 -17.50
N VAL A 183 -6.21 -4.05 -17.72
CA VAL A 183 -4.77 -4.20 -17.47
C VAL A 183 -3.92 -3.58 -18.58
N ARG A 184 -4.27 -3.81 -19.86
CA ARG A 184 -3.46 -3.36 -21.01
C ARG A 184 -3.09 -1.86 -20.99
N PRO A 185 -3.96 -0.93 -20.58
CA PRO A 185 -3.63 0.49 -20.51
C PRO A 185 -2.57 0.87 -19.46
N PHE A 186 -2.21 -0.03 -18.54
CA PHE A 186 -1.10 0.18 -17.61
C PHE A 186 0.27 0.00 -18.30
N VAL A 187 0.33 -0.74 -19.42
CA VAL A 187 1.57 -0.88 -20.21
C VAL A 187 2.00 0.49 -20.74
N GLY A 188 3.23 0.88 -20.41
CA GLY A 188 3.79 2.18 -20.81
C GLY A 188 3.33 3.38 -19.96
N SER A 189 2.50 3.16 -18.93
CA SER A 189 2.08 4.20 -17.99
C SER A 189 3.12 4.53 -16.91
N GLY A 190 4.14 3.69 -16.77
CA GLY A 190 5.11 3.71 -15.66
C GLY A 190 4.72 2.86 -14.47
N TYR A 191 3.48 2.35 -14.44
CA TYR A 191 2.98 1.36 -13.48
C TYR A 191 3.06 -0.06 -14.06
N HIS A 192 2.83 -1.06 -13.20
CA HIS A 192 2.86 -2.48 -13.54
C HIS A 192 1.47 -3.14 -13.48
#